data_AF-A0AAX2RRY3-F1
#
_entry.id   AF-A0AAX2RRY3-F1
#
_cell.length_a   1.000
_cell.length_b   1.000
_cell.length_c   1.000
_cell.angle_alpha   90.00
_cell.angle_beta   90.00
_cell.angle_gamma   90.00
#
_symmetry.space_group_name_H-M   'P 1'
#
loop_
_entity.id
_entity.type
_entity.pdbx_description
1 polymer ?
#
loop_
_entity_poly.entity_id
_entity_poly.type
_entity_poly.pdbx_seq_one_letter_code
_entity_poly.pdbx_strand_id
1 'polypeptide(L)'
;MGEAKRRKAEIDELKRARDGWRQDLTADEKAIAEVAERLHERLVVERGFVGGCYQLAFFLRLFLKERCGIEVTPIVGYINDTTGPVMASHAWIEFGGKKTDISLTRTEYPEFQPPGALLIHDHVVRRGTVLHTYHLAQSTESLAREVEMARSDPHTSAVVQHKQREHAIMSDRATDDAKIQQYFKSAPPQLSYDVLARLAS
;
A
#
# COMPACT_ATOMS: atom_id res chain seq x y z
N MET A 1 27.18 25.68 -15.46
CA MET A 1 25.73 25.88 -15.22
C MET A 1 25.37 25.17 -13.92
N GLY A 2 24.87 25.91 -12.93
CA GLY A 2 24.83 25.45 -11.53
C GLY A 2 23.79 24.38 -11.23
N GLU A 3 24.13 23.54 -10.26
CA GLU A 3 23.32 22.43 -9.72
C GLU A 3 21.89 22.85 -9.34
N ALA A 4 21.73 24.08 -8.84
CA ALA A 4 20.43 24.67 -8.52
C ALA A 4 19.51 24.83 -9.76
N LYS A 5 20.06 25.19 -10.93
CA LYS A 5 19.27 25.34 -12.17
C LYS A 5 18.83 23.97 -12.70
N ARG A 6 19.70 22.95 -12.59
CA ARG A 6 19.38 21.56 -12.95
C ARG A 6 18.26 21.01 -12.05
N ARG A 7 18.38 21.19 -10.74
CA ARG A 7 17.39 20.75 -9.76
C ARG A 7 16.03 21.43 -9.95
N LYS A 8 16.01 22.73 -10.25
CA LYS A 8 14.77 23.45 -10.56
C LYS A 8 14.08 22.89 -11.81
N ALA A 9 14.82 22.67 -12.89
CA ALA A 9 14.27 22.11 -14.13
C ALA A 9 13.69 20.70 -13.92
N GLU A 10 14.35 19.86 -13.13
CA GLU A 10 13.87 18.53 -12.77
C GLU A 10 12.55 18.59 -11.97
N ILE A 11 12.45 19.50 -10.99
CA ILE A 11 11.22 19.72 -10.23
C ILE A 11 10.08 20.19 -11.14
N ASP A 12 10.36 21.14 -12.03
CA ASP A 12 9.35 21.68 -12.95
C ASP A 12 8.85 20.62 -13.94
N GLU A 13 9.74 19.73 -14.40
CA GLU A 13 9.39 18.58 -15.24
C GLU A 13 8.47 17.60 -14.50
N LEU A 14 8.81 17.23 -13.26
CA LEU A 14 8.00 16.35 -12.43
C LEU A 14 6.61 16.94 -12.15
N LYS A 15 6.52 18.25 -11.92
CA LYS A 15 5.23 18.94 -11.74
C LYS A 15 4.39 18.86 -13.01
N ARG A 16 4.96 19.18 -14.18
CA ARG A 16 4.25 19.09 -15.47
C ARG A 16 3.77 17.67 -15.76
N ALA A 17 4.61 16.67 -15.54
CA ALA A 17 4.24 15.27 -15.74
C ALA A 17 3.08 14.85 -14.84
N ARG A 18 3.10 15.26 -13.56
CA ARG A 18 2.01 14.99 -12.61
C ARG A 18 0.72 15.73 -13.00
N ASP A 19 0.82 16.99 -13.39
CA ASP A 19 -0.34 17.80 -13.74
C ASP A 19 -0.99 17.29 -15.03
N GLY A 20 -0.19 16.85 -16.02
CA GLY A 20 -0.68 16.16 -17.22
C GLY A 20 -1.36 14.84 -16.88
N TRP A 21 -0.71 13.99 -16.09
CA TRP A 21 -1.29 12.73 -15.61
C TRP A 21 -2.66 12.95 -14.94
N ARG A 22 -2.77 13.95 -14.07
CA ARG A 22 -4.05 14.29 -13.41
C ARG A 22 -5.14 14.72 -14.38
N GLN A 23 -4.80 15.40 -15.46
CA GLN A 23 -5.78 15.84 -16.45
C GLN A 23 -6.41 14.64 -17.19
N ASP A 24 -5.58 13.64 -17.49
CA ASP A 24 -5.96 12.42 -18.21
C ASP A 24 -6.82 11.43 -17.41
N LEU A 25 -6.89 11.60 -16.08
CA LEU A 25 -7.71 10.75 -15.22
C LEU A 25 -9.22 10.99 -15.48
N THR A 26 -9.98 9.90 -15.50
CA THR A 26 -11.44 9.91 -15.42
C THR A 26 -11.92 10.52 -14.10
N ALA A 27 -13.23 10.82 -13.98
CA ALA A 27 -13.79 11.37 -12.76
C ALA A 27 -13.57 10.43 -11.55
N ASP A 28 -13.80 9.12 -11.75
CA ASP A 28 -13.59 8.12 -10.70
C ASP A 28 -12.12 8.00 -10.34
N GLU A 29 -11.22 7.96 -11.32
CA GLU A 29 -9.79 7.91 -11.06
C GLU A 29 -9.29 9.14 -10.28
N LYS A 30 -9.82 10.33 -10.60
CA LYS A 30 -9.54 11.58 -9.85
C LYS A 30 -10.00 11.48 -8.40
N ALA A 31 -11.23 11.01 -8.17
CA ALA A 31 -11.75 10.83 -6.82
C ALA A 31 -10.92 9.82 -6.01
N ILE A 32 -10.54 8.69 -6.60
CA ILE A 32 -9.64 7.72 -5.97
C ILE A 32 -8.30 8.37 -5.62
N ALA A 33 -7.71 9.12 -6.55
CA ALA A 33 -6.43 9.78 -6.33
C ALA A 33 -6.50 10.81 -5.18
N GLU A 34 -7.53 11.65 -5.17
CA GLU A 34 -7.73 12.65 -4.13
C GLU A 34 -7.91 12.04 -2.73
N VAL A 35 -8.71 10.99 -2.63
CA VAL A 35 -8.93 10.26 -1.36
C VAL A 35 -7.63 9.60 -0.90
N ALA A 36 -6.93 8.91 -1.81
CA ALA A 36 -5.69 8.21 -1.50
C ALA A 36 -4.58 9.17 -1.04
N GLU A 37 -4.38 10.29 -1.74
CA GLU A 37 -3.39 11.31 -1.37
C GLU A 37 -3.72 11.98 -0.04
N ARG A 38 -4.99 12.31 0.20
CA ARG A 38 -5.40 12.95 1.45
C ARG A 38 -5.20 12.03 2.64
N LEU A 39 -5.57 10.76 2.49
CA LEU A 39 -5.35 9.75 3.52
C LEU A 39 -3.86 9.52 3.75
N HIS A 40 -3.07 9.42 2.68
CA HIS A 40 -1.62 9.31 2.76
C HIS A 40 -1.00 10.45 3.56
N GLU A 41 -1.30 11.70 3.20
CA GLU A 41 -0.72 12.86 3.87
C GLU A 41 -1.14 12.91 5.34
N ARG A 42 -2.44 12.79 5.63
CA ARG A 42 -2.96 12.99 7.00
C ARG A 42 -2.71 11.84 7.96
N LEU A 43 -2.46 10.63 7.45
CA LEU A 43 -2.23 9.44 8.28
C LEU A 43 -0.79 8.94 8.19
N VAL A 44 -0.27 8.69 7.00
CA VAL A 44 1.06 8.10 6.80
C VAL A 44 2.15 9.14 7.07
N VAL A 45 1.97 10.37 6.57
CA VAL A 45 2.95 11.45 6.75
C VAL A 45 2.78 12.11 8.11
N GLU A 46 1.64 12.80 8.33
CA GLU A 46 1.41 13.64 9.52
C GLU A 46 1.39 12.84 10.83
N ARG A 47 0.77 11.65 10.83
CA ARG A 47 0.65 10.80 12.04
C ARG A 47 1.71 9.69 12.11
N GLY A 48 2.58 9.60 11.11
CA GLY A 48 3.65 8.61 11.07
C GLY A 48 3.18 7.16 11.07
N PHE A 49 2.03 6.88 10.46
CA PHE A 49 1.49 5.53 10.39
C PHE A 49 2.38 4.61 9.53
N VAL A 50 2.64 3.40 10.03
CA VAL A 50 3.47 2.36 9.39
C VAL A 50 2.79 1.00 9.52
N GLY A 51 3.17 0.03 8.68
CA GLY A 51 2.76 -1.38 8.84
C GLY A 51 1.28 -1.69 8.59
N GLY A 52 0.51 -0.77 8.00
CA GLY A 52 -0.95 -0.89 7.86
C GLY A 52 -1.46 -1.07 6.43
N CYS A 53 -0.77 -1.82 5.56
CA CYS A 53 -1.19 -1.99 4.16
C CYS A 53 -2.61 -2.56 4.03
N TYR A 54 -2.97 -3.60 4.80
CA TYR A 54 -4.34 -4.13 4.84
C TYR A 54 -5.35 -3.08 5.29
N GLN A 55 -5.03 -2.35 6.37
CA GLN A 55 -5.86 -1.29 6.93
C GLN A 55 -6.22 -0.25 5.86
N LEU A 56 -5.23 0.21 5.10
CA LEU A 56 -5.40 1.26 4.10
C LEU A 56 -6.15 0.73 2.87
N ALA A 57 -5.79 -0.45 2.36
CA ALA A 57 -6.47 -1.04 1.20
C ALA A 57 -7.95 -1.33 1.50
N PHE A 58 -8.24 -1.91 2.65
CA PHE A 58 -9.60 -2.19 3.11
C PHE A 58 -10.41 -0.92 3.39
N PHE A 59 -9.78 0.10 3.96
CA PHE A 59 -10.43 1.37 4.19
C PHE A 59 -10.80 2.02 2.85
N LEU A 60 -9.85 2.11 1.91
CA LEU A 60 -10.10 2.69 0.60
C LEU A 60 -11.22 1.95 -0.13
N ARG A 61 -11.23 0.61 -0.09
CA ARG A 61 -12.32 -0.22 -0.62
C ARG A 61 -13.69 0.22 -0.09
N LEU A 62 -13.88 0.23 1.23
CA LEU A 62 -15.18 0.57 1.82
C LEU A 62 -15.53 2.05 1.61
N PHE A 63 -14.57 2.96 1.82
CA PHE A 63 -14.82 4.40 1.74
C PHE A 63 -15.18 4.83 0.32
N LEU A 64 -14.43 4.39 -0.69
CA LEU A 64 -14.70 4.75 -2.09
C LEU A 64 -16.06 4.21 -2.54
N LYS A 65 -16.41 2.98 -2.13
CA LYS A 65 -17.72 2.40 -2.41
C LYS A 65 -18.85 3.18 -1.74
N GLU A 66 -18.76 3.40 -0.43
CA GLU A 66 -19.85 3.98 0.36
C GLU A 66 -20.01 5.49 0.17
N ARG A 67 -18.92 6.22 -0.05
CA ARG A 67 -18.91 7.68 -0.11
C ARG A 67 -18.83 8.23 -1.53
N CYS A 68 -18.20 7.50 -2.44
CA CYS A 68 -18.00 7.95 -3.82
C CYS A 68 -18.79 7.11 -4.83
N GLY A 69 -19.35 5.97 -4.44
CA GLY A 69 -20.01 5.04 -5.37
C GLY A 69 -19.04 4.30 -6.28
N ILE A 70 -17.75 4.24 -5.92
CA ILE A 70 -16.67 3.71 -6.76
C ILE A 70 -16.22 2.34 -6.24
N GLU A 71 -16.33 1.33 -7.08
CA GLU A 71 -15.90 -0.03 -6.77
C GLU A 71 -14.43 -0.25 -7.16
N VAL A 72 -13.57 -0.48 -6.16
CA VAL A 72 -12.16 -0.86 -6.35
C VAL A 72 -11.90 -2.25 -5.77
N THR A 73 -10.95 -3.03 -6.28
CA THR A 73 -10.68 -4.37 -5.71
C THR A 73 -9.51 -4.30 -4.74
N PRO A 74 -9.66 -4.64 -3.45
CA PRO A 74 -8.51 -4.79 -2.58
C PRO A 74 -7.77 -6.09 -2.95
N ILE A 75 -6.48 -5.99 -3.19
CA ILE A 75 -5.60 -7.12 -3.47
C ILE A 75 -4.75 -7.37 -2.24
N VAL A 76 -4.70 -8.63 -1.81
CA VAL A 76 -3.73 -9.13 -0.84
C VAL A 76 -2.79 -10.06 -1.58
N GLY A 77 -1.52 -9.68 -1.63
CA GLY A 77 -0.47 -10.37 -2.36
C GLY A 77 0.86 -10.18 -1.68
N TYR A 78 1.91 -9.99 -2.47
CA TYR A 78 3.28 -9.97 -2.01
C TYR A 78 4.08 -8.87 -2.72
N ILE A 79 5.07 -8.33 -2.01
CA ILE A 79 6.04 -7.39 -2.57
C ILE A 79 7.48 -7.83 -2.29
N ASN A 80 8.39 -7.36 -3.13
CA ASN A 80 9.82 -7.56 -2.99
C ASN A 80 10.60 -6.36 -3.56
N ASP A 81 11.69 -5.97 -2.89
CA ASP A 81 12.51 -4.80 -3.25
C ASP A 81 13.57 -5.08 -4.32
N THR A 82 13.51 -6.24 -4.97
CA THR A 82 14.41 -6.79 -5.99
C THR A 82 15.81 -7.21 -5.51
N THR A 83 16.11 -7.06 -4.21
CA THR A 83 17.47 -7.34 -3.68
C THR A 83 17.68 -8.77 -3.20
N GLY A 84 16.60 -9.55 -3.05
CA GLY A 84 16.67 -10.94 -2.61
C GLY A 84 15.37 -11.71 -2.87
N PRO A 85 15.25 -12.96 -2.42
CA PRO A 85 14.09 -13.80 -2.69
C PRO A 85 12.92 -13.61 -1.71
N VAL A 86 13.13 -12.88 -0.60
CA VAL A 86 12.11 -12.71 0.45
C VAL A 86 10.98 -11.83 -0.05
N MET A 87 9.75 -12.33 0.02
CA MET A 87 8.57 -11.57 -0.36
C MET A 87 7.74 -11.26 0.88
N ALA A 88 7.45 -10.00 1.12
CA ALA A 88 6.60 -9.58 2.23
C ALA A 88 5.14 -9.57 1.80
N SER A 89 4.27 -10.13 2.65
CA SER A 89 2.83 -10.00 2.46
C SER A 89 2.40 -8.54 2.43
N HIS A 90 1.53 -8.17 1.50
CA HIS A 90 1.18 -6.78 1.26
C HIS A 90 -0.22 -6.60 0.67
N ALA A 91 -0.77 -5.39 0.76
CA ALA A 91 -2.06 -5.08 0.17
C ALA A 91 -2.12 -3.70 -0.48
N TRP A 92 -2.90 -3.62 -1.56
CA TRP A 92 -3.18 -2.42 -2.34
C TRP A 92 -4.62 -2.47 -2.89
N ILE A 93 -5.09 -1.42 -3.54
CA ILE A 93 -6.35 -1.47 -4.31
C ILE A 93 -6.08 -1.41 -5.81
N GLU A 94 -6.95 -2.02 -6.61
CA GLU A 94 -6.95 -1.92 -8.07
C GLU A 94 -8.25 -1.32 -8.60
N PHE A 95 -8.12 -0.44 -9.60
CA PHE A 95 -9.23 0.12 -10.36
C PHE A 95 -8.85 0.13 -11.84
N GLY A 96 -9.67 -0.46 -12.71
CA GLY A 96 -9.36 -0.57 -14.14
C GLY A 96 -8.03 -1.30 -14.44
N GLY A 97 -7.61 -2.24 -13.58
CA GLY A 97 -6.34 -2.95 -13.68
C GLY A 97 -5.10 -2.17 -13.20
N LYS A 98 -5.28 -0.94 -12.70
CA LYS A 98 -4.19 -0.08 -12.21
C LYS A 98 -4.13 -0.05 -10.69
N LYS A 99 -2.92 0.02 -10.12
CA LYS A 99 -2.71 -0.11 -8.66
C LYS A 99 -2.65 1.23 -7.96
N THR A 100 -3.26 1.31 -6.79
CA THR A 100 -3.05 2.39 -5.84
C THR A 100 -2.56 1.80 -4.51
N ASP A 101 -1.35 2.21 -4.12
CA ASP A 101 -0.70 1.83 -2.87
C ASP A 101 -0.08 3.05 -2.19
N ILE A 102 -0.59 3.33 -0.99
CA ILE A 102 -0.18 4.47 -0.17
C ILE A 102 0.58 4.05 1.09
N SER A 103 0.88 2.76 1.24
CA SER A 103 1.38 2.20 2.50
C SER A 103 2.90 2.05 2.55
N LEU A 104 3.58 2.04 1.40
CA LEU A 104 5.02 1.76 1.34
C LEU A 104 5.93 2.97 1.53
N THR A 105 5.41 4.19 1.46
CA THR A 105 6.26 5.39 1.61
C THR A 105 6.90 5.53 2.99
N ARG A 106 6.42 4.76 3.98
CA ARG A 106 6.94 4.73 5.34
C ARG A 106 6.83 3.31 5.88
N THR A 107 7.95 2.77 6.32
CA THR A 107 8.07 1.43 6.87
C THR A 107 8.54 1.49 8.31
N GLU A 108 8.18 0.49 9.11
CA GLU A 108 8.51 0.45 10.54
C GLU A 108 10.01 0.29 10.76
N TYR A 109 10.66 -0.53 9.92
CA TYR A 109 12.10 -0.80 9.96
C TYR A 109 12.72 -0.54 8.58
N PRO A 110 13.00 0.72 8.22
CA PRO A 110 13.47 1.12 6.89
C PRO A 110 14.81 0.52 6.47
N GLU A 111 15.62 0.05 7.42
CA GLU A 111 16.88 -0.66 7.19
C GLU A 111 16.69 -2.10 6.70
N PHE A 112 15.53 -2.72 7.00
CA PHE A 112 15.19 -4.08 6.58
C PHE A 112 14.11 -4.11 5.51
N GLN A 113 13.20 -3.13 5.53
CA GLN A 113 12.15 -2.94 4.55
C GLN A 113 12.21 -1.50 4.07
N PRO A 114 13.05 -1.18 3.07
CA PRO A 114 13.22 0.19 2.60
C PRO A 114 11.91 0.79 2.07
N PRO A 115 11.66 2.11 2.27
CA PRO A 115 10.45 2.75 1.77
C PRO A 115 10.25 2.62 0.26
N GLY A 116 9.05 2.26 -0.15
CA GLY A 116 8.61 2.20 -1.54
C GLY A 116 7.97 3.49 -2.05
N ALA A 117 7.49 3.44 -3.29
CA ALA A 117 6.81 4.55 -3.94
C ALA A 117 5.40 4.78 -3.39
N LEU A 118 4.93 6.03 -3.45
CA LEU A 118 3.50 6.34 -3.45
C LEU A 118 2.98 6.06 -4.85
N LEU A 119 2.14 5.04 -5.00
CA LEU A 119 1.54 4.65 -6.26
C LEU A 119 0.06 4.99 -6.27
N ILE A 120 -0.40 5.64 -7.33
CA ILE A 120 -1.83 5.91 -7.58
C ILE A 120 -2.09 5.64 -9.05
N HIS A 121 -2.98 4.70 -9.35
CA HIS A 121 -3.25 4.22 -10.72
C HIS A 121 -1.97 3.89 -11.52
N ASP A 122 -1.07 3.11 -10.92
CA ASP A 122 0.28 2.77 -11.40
C ASP A 122 1.23 3.97 -11.61
N HIS A 123 0.78 5.19 -11.39
CA HIS A 123 1.62 6.38 -11.46
C HIS A 123 2.41 6.55 -10.17
N VAL A 124 3.72 6.73 -10.30
CA VAL A 124 4.62 7.04 -9.18
C VAL A 124 4.48 8.52 -8.81
N VAL A 125 3.58 8.82 -7.88
CA VAL A 125 3.36 10.18 -7.36
C VAL A 125 4.55 10.64 -6.53
N ARG A 126 5.17 9.74 -5.77
CA ARG A 126 6.40 9.97 -5.00
C ARG A 126 7.29 8.74 -5.09
N ARG A 127 8.57 8.95 -5.40
CA ARG A 127 9.55 7.86 -5.44
C ARG A 127 9.87 7.35 -4.04
N GLY A 128 10.04 6.03 -3.93
CA GLY A 128 10.66 5.39 -2.77
C GLY A 128 12.18 5.39 -2.85
N THR A 129 12.83 4.81 -1.85
CA THR A 129 14.28 4.54 -1.88
C THR A 129 14.61 3.32 -2.74
N VAL A 130 13.66 2.40 -2.88
CA VAL A 130 13.78 1.20 -3.74
C VAL A 130 12.57 1.04 -4.65
N LEU A 131 12.74 0.26 -5.70
CA LEU A 131 11.64 -0.23 -6.53
C LEU A 131 11.08 -1.51 -5.89
N HIS A 132 9.77 -1.54 -5.65
CA HIS A 132 9.08 -2.76 -5.26
C HIS A 132 8.42 -3.40 -6.48
N THR A 133 8.51 -4.73 -6.55
CA THR A 133 7.73 -5.57 -7.47
C THR A 133 6.54 -6.17 -6.73
N TYR A 134 5.42 -6.35 -7.43
CA TYR A 134 4.15 -6.82 -6.87
C TYR A 134 3.79 -8.18 -7.46
N HIS A 135 3.34 -9.10 -6.61
CA HIS A 135 3.08 -10.49 -6.97
C HIS A 135 1.79 -10.97 -6.32
N LEU A 136 0.99 -11.75 -7.04
CA LEU A 136 -0.22 -12.37 -6.48
C LEU A 136 0.08 -13.66 -5.71
N ALA A 137 1.25 -14.26 -5.97
CA ALA A 137 1.72 -15.48 -5.32
C ALA A 137 3.21 -15.36 -5.01
N GLN A 138 3.65 -16.07 -3.99
CA GLN A 138 5.08 -16.18 -3.70
C GLN A 138 5.79 -16.94 -4.80
N SER A 139 7.03 -16.53 -5.08
CA SER A 139 7.93 -17.33 -5.90
C SER A 139 8.37 -18.58 -5.14
N THR A 140 8.76 -19.63 -5.87
CA THR A 140 9.34 -20.85 -5.30
C THR A 140 10.55 -20.56 -4.41
N GLU A 141 11.38 -19.59 -4.80
CA GLU A 141 12.55 -19.17 -4.03
C GLU A 141 12.16 -18.52 -2.71
N SER A 142 11.10 -17.69 -2.72
CA SER A 142 10.58 -17.07 -1.50
C SER A 142 10.06 -18.09 -0.51
N LEU A 143 9.29 -19.06 -1.00
CA LEU A 143 8.77 -20.17 -0.20
C LEU A 143 9.92 -21.01 0.41
N ALA A 144 10.95 -21.31 -0.38
CA ALA A 144 12.12 -22.04 0.11
C ALA A 144 12.84 -21.25 1.22
N ARG A 145 12.95 -19.92 1.07
CA ARG A 145 13.57 -19.04 2.08
C ARG A 145 12.75 -18.97 3.36
N GLU A 146 11.41 -18.92 3.28
CA GLU A 146 10.55 -18.99 4.46
C GLU A 146 10.69 -20.32 5.20
N VAL A 147 10.81 -21.45 4.48
CA VAL A 147 11.05 -22.76 5.09
C VAL A 147 12.39 -22.81 5.81
N GLU A 148 13.43 -22.19 5.24
CA GLU A 148 14.74 -22.05 5.88
C GLU A 148 14.65 -21.20 7.15
N MET A 149 14.00 -20.03 7.08
CA MET A 149 13.76 -19.16 8.24
C MET A 149 12.96 -19.87 9.33
N ALA A 150 11.93 -20.63 8.96
CA ALA A 150 11.13 -21.37 9.94
C ALA A 150 11.90 -22.50 10.64
N ARG A 151 13.07 -22.90 10.12
CA ARG A 151 13.96 -23.90 10.70
C ARG A 151 15.10 -23.30 11.53
N SER A 152 15.35 -21.99 11.46
CA SER A 152 16.49 -21.37 12.15
C SER A 152 16.35 -21.49 13.66
N ASP A 153 15.16 -21.19 14.19
CA ASP A 153 14.85 -21.23 15.61
C ASP A 153 13.33 -21.18 15.87
N PRO A 154 12.86 -21.57 17.07
CA PRO A 154 11.42 -21.61 17.38
C PRO A 154 10.72 -20.25 17.30
N HIS A 155 11.42 -19.15 17.59
CA HIS A 155 10.83 -17.81 17.57
C HIS A 155 10.57 -17.37 16.14
N THR A 156 11.56 -17.46 15.26
CA THR A 156 11.43 -17.16 13.82
C THR A 156 10.36 -18.06 13.17
N SER A 157 10.32 -19.34 13.55
CA SER A 157 9.25 -20.26 13.09
C SER A 157 7.85 -19.76 13.43
N ALA A 158 7.64 -19.32 14.67
CA ALA A 158 6.35 -18.78 15.11
C ALA A 158 5.96 -17.51 14.33
N VAL A 159 6.94 -16.64 14.05
CA VAL A 159 6.74 -15.41 13.26
C VAL A 159 6.32 -15.73 11.82
N VAL A 160 7.03 -16.64 11.14
CA VAL A 160 6.69 -17.06 9.76
C VAL A 160 5.27 -17.63 9.70
N GLN A 161 4.94 -18.57 10.61
CA GLN A 161 3.60 -19.16 10.65
C GLN A 161 2.51 -18.13 10.97
N HIS A 162 2.79 -17.18 11.86
CA HIS A 162 1.85 -16.11 12.17
C HIS A 162 1.59 -15.25 10.92
N LYS A 163 2.63 -14.87 10.17
CA LYS A 163 2.49 -14.05 8.96
C LYS A 163 1.78 -14.78 7.82
N GLN A 164 2.01 -16.08 7.65
CA GLN A 164 1.25 -16.90 6.69
C GLN A 164 -0.23 -16.98 7.05
N ARG A 165 -0.56 -17.18 8.34
CA ARG A 165 -1.97 -17.18 8.80
C ARG A 165 -2.62 -15.80 8.64
N GLU A 166 -1.90 -14.74 8.99
CA GLU A 166 -2.36 -13.37 8.81
C GLU A 166 -2.67 -13.08 7.33
N HIS A 167 -1.75 -13.40 6.42
CA HIS A 167 -1.96 -13.28 4.97
C HIS A 167 -3.23 -14.00 4.54
N ALA A 168 -3.40 -15.29 4.87
CA ALA A 168 -4.56 -16.07 4.47
C ALA A 168 -5.89 -15.48 4.99
N ILE A 169 -5.91 -15.00 6.24
CA ILE A 169 -7.09 -14.34 6.82
C ILE A 169 -7.39 -13.03 6.09
N MET A 170 -6.38 -12.23 5.77
CA MET A 170 -6.60 -10.96 5.05
C MET A 170 -7.03 -11.21 3.60
N SER A 171 -6.46 -12.21 2.92
CA SER A 171 -6.89 -12.61 1.58
C SER A 171 -8.36 -13.03 1.55
N ASP A 172 -8.81 -13.80 2.55
CA ASP A 172 -10.24 -14.14 2.69
C ASP A 172 -11.11 -12.90 2.94
N ARG A 173 -10.67 -11.98 3.82
CA ARG A 173 -11.40 -10.74 4.11
C ARG A 173 -11.52 -9.83 2.90
N ALA A 174 -10.48 -9.74 2.06
CA ALA A 174 -10.46 -8.89 0.88
C ALA A 174 -11.59 -9.21 -0.13
N THR A 175 -12.16 -10.41 -0.07
CA THR A 175 -13.21 -10.87 -1.00
C THR A 175 -14.62 -10.42 -0.64
N ASP A 176 -14.85 -9.88 0.57
CA ASP A 176 -16.19 -9.62 1.08
C ASP A 176 -16.23 -8.37 1.97
N ASP A 177 -17.01 -7.37 1.55
CA ASP A 177 -17.18 -6.11 2.27
C ASP A 177 -17.65 -6.32 3.72
N ALA A 178 -18.49 -7.34 4.01
CA ALA A 178 -18.94 -7.64 5.37
C ALA A 178 -17.79 -8.13 6.26
N LYS A 179 -16.86 -8.92 5.70
CA LYS A 179 -15.64 -9.36 6.40
C LYS A 179 -14.68 -8.21 6.63
N ILE A 180 -14.56 -7.28 5.67
CA ILE A 180 -13.79 -6.05 5.85
C ILE A 180 -14.40 -5.17 6.95
N GLN A 181 -15.72 -5.02 6.97
CA GLN A 181 -16.40 -4.29 8.05
C GLN A 181 -16.15 -4.94 9.42
N GLN A 182 -16.17 -6.28 9.49
CA GLN A 182 -15.82 -7.00 10.72
C GLN A 182 -14.36 -6.75 11.14
N TYR A 183 -13.42 -6.68 10.20
CA TYR A 183 -12.04 -6.28 10.46
C TYR A 183 -11.98 -4.93 11.20
N PHE A 184 -12.69 -3.90 10.71
CA PHE A 184 -12.70 -2.58 11.35
C PHE A 184 -13.38 -2.55 12.72
N LYS A 185 -14.33 -3.44 13.00
CA LYS A 185 -14.94 -3.56 14.35
C LYS A 185 -13.93 -4.04 15.39
N SER A 186 -12.88 -4.76 14.96
CA SER A 186 -11.79 -5.23 15.82
C SER A 186 -10.56 -4.31 15.82
N ALA A 187 -10.54 -3.27 14.99
CA ALA A 187 -9.41 -2.36 14.91
C ALA A 187 -9.30 -1.50 16.20
N PRO A 188 -8.08 -1.10 16.60
CA PRO A 188 -7.91 -0.11 17.67
C PRO A 188 -8.76 1.14 17.39
N PRO A 189 -9.33 1.81 18.42
CA PRO A 189 -10.25 2.94 18.22
C PRO A 189 -9.69 4.04 17.29
N GLN A 190 -8.38 4.32 17.39
CA GLN A 190 -7.66 5.30 16.58
C GLN A 190 -7.48 4.92 15.10
N LEU A 191 -7.76 3.66 14.74
CA LEU A 191 -7.76 3.13 13.38
C LEU A 191 -9.15 2.64 12.95
N SER A 192 -10.21 2.94 13.71
CA SER A 192 -11.58 2.63 13.31
C SER A 192 -11.95 3.29 11.97
N TYR A 193 -12.90 2.69 11.25
CA TYR A 193 -13.38 3.21 9.97
C TYR A 193 -13.78 4.70 10.06
N ASP A 194 -14.53 5.09 11.09
CA ASP A 194 -14.99 6.48 11.26
C ASP A 194 -13.84 7.48 11.48
N VAL A 195 -12.78 7.06 12.18
CA VAL A 195 -11.58 7.90 12.32
C VAL A 195 -10.91 8.11 10.97
N LEU A 196 -10.74 7.04 10.20
CA LEU A 196 -10.13 7.12 8.87
C LEU A 196 -11.01 7.90 7.88
N ALA A 197 -12.33 7.74 7.94
CA ALA A 197 -13.29 8.46 7.11
C ALA A 197 -13.18 9.98 7.29
N ARG A 198 -12.97 10.46 8.52
CA ARG A 198 -12.72 11.89 8.80
C ARG A 198 -11.38 12.40 8.25
N LEU A 199 -10.40 11.53 8.09
CA LEU A 199 -9.12 11.88 7.46
C LEU A 199 -9.24 11.96 5.94
N ALA A 200 -10.04 11.07 5.35
CA ALA A 200 -10.27 10.98 3.92
C ALA A 200 -11.31 11.99 3.38
N SER A 201 -12.20 12.51 4.25
CA SER A 201 -13.18 13.56 3.91
C SER A 201 -12.54 14.94 3.79
#